data_AF-A0A382RRW2-F1
#
_entry.id   AF-A0A382RRW2-F1
#
_cell.length_a   1.000
_cell.length_b   1.000
_cell.length_c   1.000
_cell.angle_alpha   90.00
_cell.angle_beta   90.00
_cell.angle_gamma   90.00
#
_symmetry.space_group_name_H-M   'P 1'
#
loop_
_entity.id
_entity.type
_entity.pdbx_description
1 polymer ?
#
loop_
_entity_poly.entity_id
_entity_poly.type
_entity_poly.pdbx_seq_one_letter_code
_entity_poly.pdbx_strand_id
1 'polypeptide(L)'
;MEWFKRQHSVVQASENAYEWAISNGIAKEQARVVLPEGMTKTRLYMNGTLRSWVHYIELRGSHGTQKEHMEIAHACAKIIAEVFPLITGLSDV
;
A
#
# COMPACT_ATOMS: atom_id res chain seq x y z
N MET A 1 13.63 -13.34 11.95
CA MET A 1 14.80 -12.67 12.55
C MET A 1 15.92 -12.45 11.53
N GLU A 2 16.28 -13.42 10.67
CA GLU A 2 17.20 -13.20 9.53
C GLU A 2 16.56 -12.45 8.35
N TRP A 3 15.29 -12.75 8.04
CA TRP A 3 14.52 -12.07 6.99
C TRP A 3 14.54 -10.54 7.12
N PHE A 4 14.25 -10.01 8.32
CA PHE A 4 14.29 -8.57 8.57
C PHE A 4 15.68 -7.95 8.40
N LYS A 5 16.75 -8.70 8.71
CA LYS A 5 18.12 -8.24 8.46
C LYS A 5 18.38 -8.10 6.97
N ARG A 6 17.95 -9.08 6.16
CA ARG A 6 18.06 -9.03 4.69
C ARG A 6 17.29 -7.86 4.12
N GLN A 7 16.04 -7.65 4.56
CA GLN A 7 15.25 -6.49 4.16
C GLN A 7 15.95 -5.17 4.54
N HIS A 8 16.44 -5.05 5.76
CA HIS A 8 17.16 -3.86 6.22
C HIS A 8 18.41 -3.57 5.38
N SER A 9 19.20 -4.59 5.03
CA SER A 9 20.36 -4.41 4.15
C SER A 9 19.98 -3.89 2.76
N VAL A 10 18.87 -4.37 2.19
CA VAL A 10 18.37 -3.89 0.89
C VAL A 10 17.89 -2.44 1.01
N VAL A 11 17.10 -2.12 2.05
CA VAL A 11 16.62 -0.75 2.30
C VAL A 11 17.79 0.22 2.40
N GLN A 12 18.79 -0.11 3.22
CA GLN A 12 19.95 0.75 3.40
C GLN A 12 20.74 0.96 2.10
N ALA A 13 20.93 -0.10 1.29
CA ALA A 13 21.60 0.02 0.01
C ALA A 13 20.82 0.91 -0.98
N SER A 14 19.50 0.75 -1.04
CA SER A 14 18.61 1.56 -1.89
C SER A 14 18.56 3.02 -1.46
N GLU A 15 18.50 3.30 -0.15
CA GLU A 15 18.53 4.66 0.41
C GLU A 15 19.84 5.37 0.07
N ASN A 16 20.99 4.72 0.31
CA ASN A 16 22.30 5.27 -0.03
C ASN A 16 22.40 5.60 -1.54
N ALA A 17 21.92 4.70 -2.40
CA ALA A 17 21.94 4.92 -3.84
C ALA A 17 21.02 6.07 -4.26
N TYR A 18 19.84 6.18 -3.66
CA TYR A 18 18.92 7.29 -3.88
C TYR A 18 19.53 8.62 -3.45
N GLU A 19 20.09 8.72 -2.24
CA GLU A 19 20.73 9.93 -1.72
C GLU A 19 21.94 10.35 -2.55
N TRP A 20 22.76 9.39 -2.98
CA TRP A 20 23.85 9.63 -3.91
C TRP A 20 23.34 10.20 -5.24
N ALA A 21 22.26 9.65 -5.81
CA ALA A 21 21.69 10.16 -7.05
C ALA A 21 21.19 11.61 -6.90
N ILE A 22 20.47 11.90 -5.81
CA ILE A 22 19.97 13.25 -5.52
C ILE A 22 21.11 14.25 -5.33
N SER A 23 22.15 13.88 -4.57
CA SER A 23 23.32 14.76 -4.36
C SER A 23 24.13 15.02 -5.63
N ASN A 24 24.06 14.14 -6.63
CA ASN A 24 24.69 14.31 -7.94
C ASN A 24 23.78 14.99 -8.98
N GLY A 25 22.64 15.56 -8.55
CA GLY A 25 21.76 16.31 -9.44
C GLY A 25 20.91 15.46 -10.38
N ILE A 26 20.80 14.15 -10.13
CA ILE A 26 19.91 13.27 -10.89
C ILE A 26 18.46 13.59 -10.51
N ALA A 27 17.58 13.68 -11.52
CA ALA A 27 16.16 13.94 -11.32
C ALA A 27 15.49 12.88 -10.42
N LYS A 28 14.53 13.29 -9.60
CA LYS A 28 13.88 12.41 -8.60
C LYS A 28 13.18 11.21 -9.24
N GLU A 29 12.62 11.41 -10.42
CA GLU A 29 11.92 10.38 -11.20
C GLU A 29 12.85 9.29 -11.71
N GLN A 30 14.13 9.64 -11.91
CA GLN A 30 15.19 8.69 -12.25
C GLN A 30 15.77 8.07 -10.98
N ALA A 31 16.01 8.86 -9.93
CA ALA A 31 16.54 8.35 -8.66
C ALA A 31 15.60 7.32 -8.00
N ARG A 32 14.28 7.48 -8.09
CA ARG A 32 13.30 6.57 -7.44
C ARG A 32 13.35 5.11 -7.93
N VAL A 33 13.97 4.83 -9.08
CA VAL A 33 14.00 3.46 -9.65
C VAL A 33 14.76 2.46 -8.78
N VAL A 34 15.63 2.92 -7.89
CA VAL A 34 16.36 2.05 -6.95
C VAL A 34 15.58 1.74 -5.67
N LEU A 35 14.43 2.41 -5.46
CA LEU A 35 13.62 2.23 -4.25
C LEU A 35 12.79 0.94 -4.36
N PRO A 36 12.87 0.05 -3.35
CA PRO A 36 12.25 -1.27 -3.41
C PRO A 36 10.73 -1.22 -3.23
N GLU A 37 10.02 -1.93 -4.11
CA GLU A 37 8.58 -2.19 -3.98
C GLU A 37 8.30 -3.03 -2.72
N GLY A 38 7.29 -2.65 -1.95
CA GLY A 38 6.91 -3.33 -0.70
C GLY A 38 7.69 -2.88 0.55
N MET A 39 8.82 -2.19 0.40
CA MET A 39 9.54 -1.58 1.54
C MET A 39 9.47 -0.04 1.53
N THR A 40 9.15 0.55 0.37
CA THR A 40 8.93 1.99 0.23
C THR A 40 7.48 2.35 0.56
N LYS A 41 7.28 3.19 1.58
CA LYS A 41 5.94 3.66 1.97
C LYS A 41 5.44 4.71 0.98
N THR A 42 4.17 4.61 0.63
CA THR A 42 3.48 5.61 -0.21
C THR A 42 2.16 6.03 0.43
N ARG A 43 1.66 7.19 0.02
CA ARG A 43 0.34 7.70 0.38
C ARG A 43 -0.39 8.08 -0.91
N LEU A 44 -1.61 7.57 -1.05
CA LEU A 44 -2.48 7.80 -2.20
C LEU A 44 -3.82 8.33 -1.71
N TYR A 45 -4.38 9.30 -2.44
CA TYR A 45 -5.78 9.67 -2.32
C TYR A 45 -6.59 8.83 -3.31
N MET A 46 -7.47 7.97 -2.79
CA MET A 46 -8.39 7.18 -3.59
C MET A 46 -9.78 7.83 -3.54
N ASN A 47 -10.34 8.16 -4.70
CA ASN A 47 -11.70 8.67 -4.84
C ASN A 47 -12.52 7.69 -5.67
N GLY A 48 -13.76 7.43 -5.26
CA GLY A 48 -14.68 6.56 -5.96
C GLY A 48 -16.11 6.72 -5.45
N THR A 49 -17.08 6.32 -6.28
CA THR A 49 -18.48 6.25 -5.85
C THR A 49 -18.67 5.13 -4.82
N LEU A 50 -19.76 5.16 -4.05
CA LEU A 50 -20.08 4.10 -3.10
C LEU A 50 -20.13 2.72 -3.78
N ARG A 51 -20.71 2.63 -4.98
CA ARG A 51 -20.73 1.39 -5.79
C ARG A 51 -19.31 0.91 -6.11
N SER A 52 -18.42 1.81 -6.50
CA SER A 52 -17.02 1.47 -6.80
C SER A 52 -16.29 0.95 -5.57
N TRP A 53 -16.57 1.54 -4.40
CA TRP A 53 -16.01 1.09 -3.13
C TRP A 53 -16.52 -0.29 -2.71
N VAL A 54 -17.82 -0.55 -2.84
CA VAL A 54 -18.41 -1.88 -2.58
C VAL A 54 -17.70 -2.93 -3.44
N HIS A 55 -17.61 -2.70 -4.75
CA HIS A 55 -16.93 -3.63 -5.65
C HIS A 55 -15.44 -3.82 -5.33
N TYR A 56 -14.73 -2.74 -5.00
CA TYR A 56 -13.33 -2.80 -4.60
C TYR A 56 -13.15 -3.65 -3.33
N ILE A 57 -13.98 -3.44 -2.32
CA ILE A 57 -13.92 -4.15 -1.04
C ILE A 57 -14.23 -5.63 -1.23
N GLU A 58 -15.30 -5.97 -1.95
CA GLU A 58 -15.66 -7.38 -2.22
C GLU A 58 -14.53 -8.13 -2.93
N LEU A 59 -13.94 -7.52 -3.95
CA LEU A 59 -12.86 -8.15 -4.70
C LEU A 59 -11.59 -8.28 -3.85
N ARG A 60 -11.20 -7.20 -3.16
CA ARG A 60 -9.89 -7.12 -2.49
C ARG A 60 -9.90 -7.61 -1.04
N GLY A 61 -11.06 -7.82 -0.43
CA GLY A 61 -11.20 -8.51 0.87
C GLY A 61 -11.35 -10.03 0.73
N SER A 62 -11.61 -10.53 -0.48
CA SER A 62 -11.83 -11.97 -0.70
C SER A 62 -10.57 -12.84 -0.57
N HIS A 63 -10.79 -14.11 -0.27
CA HIS A 63 -9.74 -15.13 -0.16
C HIS A 63 -8.91 -15.23 -1.45
N GLY A 64 -7.58 -15.19 -1.31
CA GLY A 64 -6.63 -15.24 -2.43
C GLY A 64 -6.03 -13.88 -2.81
N THR A 65 -6.51 -12.78 -2.21
CA THR A 65 -5.85 -11.48 -2.33
C THR A 65 -4.61 -11.40 -1.44
N GLN A 66 -3.61 -10.63 -1.85
CA GLN A 66 -2.44 -10.32 -1.03
C GLN A 66 -2.86 -9.69 0.31
N LYS A 67 -2.24 -10.14 1.40
CA LYS A 67 -2.61 -9.75 2.77
C LYS A 67 -2.64 -8.24 2.99
N GLU A 68 -1.61 -7.52 2.55
CA GLU A 68 -1.53 -6.07 2.72
C GLU A 68 -2.68 -5.35 1.99
N HIS A 69 -3.14 -5.89 0.86
CA HIS A 69 -4.25 -5.30 0.10
C HIS A 69 -5.61 -5.63 0.75
N MET A 70 -5.77 -6.83 1.34
CA MET A 70 -6.95 -7.18 2.14
C MET A 70 -7.08 -6.26 3.36
N GLU A 71 -5.97 -6.00 4.06
CA GLU A 71 -5.95 -5.10 5.22
C GLU A 71 -6.41 -3.68 4.85
N ILE A 72 -6.00 -3.17 3.67
CA ILE A 72 -6.48 -1.89 3.13
C ILE A 72 -7.98 -1.95 2.84
N ALA A 73 -8.45 -3.00 2.16
CA ALA A 73 -9.87 -3.16 1.82
C ALA A 73 -10.76 -3.19 3.07
N HIS A 74 -10.37 -3.94 4.11
CA HIS A 74 -11.12 -4.05 5.36
C HIS A 74 -11.11 -2.72 6.14
N ALA A 75 -9.99 -1.99 6.14
CA ALA A 75 -9.92 -0.65 6.74
C ALA A 75 -10.86 0.33 6.03
N CYS A 76 -10.92 0.30 4.69
CA CYS A 76 -11.88 1.09 3.92
C CYS A 76 -13.33 0.69 4.23
N ALA A 77 -13.63 -0.61 4.31
CA ALA A 77 -14.97 -1.11 4.63
C ALA A 77 -15.46 -0.61 5.99
N LYS A 78 -14.58 -0.65 7.00
CA LYS A 78 -14.89 -0.16 8.35
C LYS A 78 -15.26 1.32 8.35
N ILE A 79 -14.46 2.16 7.69
CA ILE A 79 -14.72 3.62 7.61
C ILE A 79 -16.02 3.91 6.85
N ILE A 80 -16.30 3.17 5.78
CA ILE A 80 -17.54 3.33 5.03
C ILE A 80 -18.76 2.90 5.85
N ALA A 81 -18.65 1.83 6.63
CA ALA A 81 -19.73 1.36 7.50
C ALA A 81 -20.11 2.36 8.59
N GLU A 82 -19.18 3.21 9.04
CA GLU A 82 -19.47 4.32 9.97
C GLU A 82 -20.39 5.38 9.34
N VAL A 83 -20.31 5.60 8.03
CA VAL A 83 -21.13 6.58 7.29
C VAL A 83 -22.39 5.94 6.71
N PHE A 84 -22.31 4.67 6.28
CA PHE A 84 -23.38 3.91 5.66
C PHE A 84 -23.59 2.56 6.38
N PRO A 85 -24.30 2.54 7.53
CA PRO A 85 -24.41 1.35 8.38
C PRO A 85 -25.11 0.15 7.74
N LEU A 86 -25.87 0.35 6.65
CA LEU A 86 -26.52 -0.74 5.90
C LEU A 86 -25.53 -1.66 5.17
N ILE A 87 -24.23 -1.31 5.15
CA ILE A 87 -23.16 -2.05 4.48
C ILE A 87 -22.48 -3.11 5.38
N THR A 88 -22.88 -3.21 6.65
CA THR A 88 -22.24 -4.10 7.66
C THR A 88 -22.06 -5.56 7.24
N GLY A 89 -22.86 -6.09 6.31
CA GLY A 89 -22.66 -7.45 5.76
C GLY A 89 -21.40 -7.63 4.91
N LEU A 90 -20.67 -6.57 4.54
CA LEU A 90 -19.41 -6.64 3.79
C LEU A 90 -18.17 -6.74 4.69
N SER A 91 -18.27 -6.42 5.98
CA SER A 91 -17.13 -6.44 6.90
C SER A 91 -16.84 -7.81 7.52
N ASP A 92 -17.71 -8.80 7.28
CA ASP A 92 -17.62 -10.16 7.83
C ASP A 92 -17.07 -11.18 6.82
N VAL A 93 -16.49 -10.72 5.69
CA VAL A 93 -15.87 -11.55 4.64
C VAL A 93 -14.36 -11.65 4.84
#